data_AF-A0A3B8TX52-F1
#
_entry.id   AF-A0A3B8TX52-F1
#
_cell.length_a   1.000
_cell.length_b   1.000
_cell.length_c   1.000
_cell.angle_alpha   90.00
_cell.angle_beta   90.00
_cell.angle_gamma   90.00
#
_symmetry.space_group_name_H-M   'P 1'
#
loop_
_entity.id
_entity.type
_entity.pdbx_description
1 polymer ?
#
loop_
_entity_poly.entity_id
_entity_poly.type
_entity_poly.pdbx_seq_one_letter_code
_entity_poly.pdbx_strand_id
1 'polypeptide(L)'
;MVGKKIAPYVTLRNALIGLGIVAILLGSIPYWWLFAEWVEIKSWYPSMGGLVFIVKTALLIALFMISVGSLSIVFQNKKTIQGGFLTLPSHQKRGLTALVISIIFYTLYTLLGDVFVEWMYSVNPTLTQWMYLKFTYYFIPSLWIVVVLGIIATCLFLVGWKRKWSSENYKRPLGLLTSFAIYWILLELGLRTLGLVASYTEIREGQYLSPYDGDLSLWVREANTHHVLQSPEFSFDRYTNYLGFSDRDFSTEKPLGSRRILCFGDSFTEGDGAPVDSAYPVLLEHKLNTLDSSTSWEVWNVGLCGSDPIFNYITYEKLLRTFEADLIIQTISEADIKQDFVIRGGMNRYNAQGELAIQSPVWWEAIYANSHVARLFLHYLGGFDYTLMTKKTRQERLAQAVGHTESIIDQWQKASTLDNRSLLFVLLPMKNNASEGKWSKEITAIKDYLSTQYNDTLHVDLLPDYTKYSQRDGLSVYFWPQDGHHTSKGYLMMAESIAKHLSTDLKP
;
A
#
# COMPACT_ATOMS: atom_id res chain seq x y z
N MET A 1 6.25 -66.38 -36.70
CA MET A 1 5.23 -65.88 -35.75
C MET A 1 5.96 -65.70 -34.42
N VAL A 2 6.16 -64.51 -33.87
CA VAL A 2 5.18 -63.51 -33.45
C VAL A 2 5.85 -62.13 -33.52
N GLY A 3 5.22 -61.21 -34.23
CA GLY A 3 5.58 -59.79 -34.22
C GLY A 3 4.31 -58.96 -34.15
N LYS A 4 4.36 -57.94 -33.28
CA LYS A 4 3.49 -56.75 -33.18
C LYS A 4 2.08 -56.91 -32.59
N LYS A 5 1.94 -56.56 -31.30
CA LYS A 5 0.80 -55.81 -30.72
C LYS A 5 1.22 -55.06 -29.43
N ILE A 6 1.96 -53.95 -29.54
CA ILE A 6 2.26 -53.06 -28.37
C ILE A 6 1.91 -51.57 -28.65
N ALA A 7 1.42 -51.21 -29.84
CA ALA A 7 1.27 -49.81 -30.23
C ALA A 7 0.05 -49.01 -29.69
N PRO A 8 -1.14 -49.57 -29.36
CA PRO A 8 -2.31 -48.73 -29.05
C PRO A 8 -2.47 -48.30 -27.57
N TYR A 9 -1.79 -48.94 -26.62
CA TYR A 9 -1.92 -48.60 -25.19
C TYR A 9 -1.04 -47.42 -24.75
N VAL A 10 0.06 -47.18 -25.48
CA VAL A 10 1.00 -46.08 -25.19
C VAL A 10 0.42 -44.73 -25.66
N THR A 11 -0.35 -44.71 -26.75
CA THR A 11 -0.95 -43.49 -27.31
C THR A 11 -2.13 -42.97 -26.50
N LEU A 12 -3.02 -43.82 -25.98
CA LEU A 12 -4.17 -43.37 -25.17
C LEU A 12 -3.73 -42.87 -23.79
N ARG A 13 -2.78 -43.55 -23.14
CA ARG A 13 -2.19 -43.10 -21.87
C ARG A 13 -1.47 -41.76 -22.05
N ASN A 14 -0.69 -41.59 -23.11
CA ASN A 14 0.01 -40.34 -23.39
C ASN A 14 -0.95 -39.21 -23.81
N ALA A 15 -2.06 -39.53 -24.48
CA ALA A 15 -3.11 -38.56 -24.80
C ALA A 15 -3.91 -38.10 -23.57
N LEU A 16 -4.22 -39.01 -22.64
CA LEU A 16 -4.90 -38.67 -21.37
C LEU A 16 -3.98 -37.95 -20.39
N ILE A 17 -2.69 -38.30 -20.36
CA ILE A 17 -1.66 -37.54 -19.64
C ILE A 17 -1.49 -36.17 -20.30
N GLY A 18 -1.49 -36.09 -21.63
CA GLY A 18 -1.44 -34.83 -22.38
C GLY A 18 -2.65 -33.93 -22.11
N LEU A 19 -3.87 -34.48 -22.10
CA LEU A 19 -5.10 -33.76 -21.76
C LEU A 19 -5.16 -33.34 -20.28
N GLY A 20 -4.69 -34.19 -19.37
CA GLY A 20 -4.57 -33.86 -17.95
C GLY A 20 -3.53 -32.76 -17.71
N ILE A 21 -2.39 -32.82 -18.40
CA ILE A 21 -1.36 -31.77 -18.36
C ILE A 21 -1.87 -30.48 -19.01
N VAL A 22 -2.61 -30.54 -20.12
CA VAL A 22 -3.21 -29.35 -20.76
C VAL A 22 -4.33 -28.75 -19.90
N ALA A 23 -5.17 -29.56 -19.25
CA ALA A 23 -6.20 -29.09 -18.33
C ALA A 23 -5.62 -28.52 -17.03
N ILE A 24 -4.54 -29.13 -16.52
CA ILE A 24 -3.77 -28.56 -15.40
C ILE A 24 -3.14 -27.26 -15.86
N LEU A 25 -2.42 -27.20 -16.99
CA LEU A 25 -1.78 -25.99 -17.51
C LEU A 25 -2.79 -24.87 -17.80
N LEU A 26 -3.94 -25.16 -18.41
CA LEU A 26 -4.99 -24.18 -18.70
C LEU A 26 -5.79 -23.76 -17.45
N GLY A 27 -5.91 -24.64 -16.45
CA GLY A 27 -6.55 -24.35 -15.17
C GLY A 27 -5.60 -23.75 -14.12
N SER A 28 -4.29 -23.87 -14.32
CA SER A 28 -3.23 -23.31 -13.47
C SER A 28 -2.59 -22.05 -14.04
N ILE A 29 -2.97 -21.64 -15.26
CA ILE A 29 -2.78 -20.25 -15.67
C ILE A 29 -3.74 -19.44 -14.82
N PRO A 30 -3.26 -18.64 -13.85
CA PRO A 30 -4.14 -17.71 -13.19
C PRO A 30 -4.59 -16.76 -14.29
N TYR A 31 -5.90 -16.57 -14.45
CA TYR A 31 -6.39 -15.61 -15.43
C TYR A 31 -6.13 -14.15 -14.99
N TRP A 32 -5.47 -13.94 -13.83
CA TRP A 32 -5.04 -12.64 -13.30
C TRP A 32 -4.35 -11.72 -14.33
N TRP A 33 -3.64 -12.27 -15.33
CA TRP A 33 -2.96 -11.46 -16.35
C TRP A 33 -3.95 -10.87 -17.39
N LEU A 34 -5.15 -11.45 -17.53
CA LEU A 34 -6.28 -10.81 -18.23
C LEU A 34 -6.95 -9.70 -17.40
N PHE A 35 -6.58 -9.55 -16.13
CA PHE A 35 -7.15 -8.58 -15.19
C PHE A 35 -6.14 -7.54 -14.69
N ALA A 36 -4.84 -7.70 -14.96
CA ALA A 36 -3.80 -6.77 -14.54
C ALA A 36 -3.94 -5.38 -15.18
N GLU A 37 -4.46 -5.30 -16.41
CA GLU A 37 -4.74 -4.03 -17.10
C GLU A 37 -6.04 -3.36 -16.63
N TRP A 38 -6.85 -3.98 -15.78
CA TRP A 38 -8.14 -3.41 -15.35
C TRP A 38 -7.99 -2.26 -14.34
N VAL A 39 -6.84 -2.16 -13.67
CA VAL A 39 -6.55 -1.06 -12.73
C VAL A 39 -6.23 0.25 -13.49
N GLU A 40 -5.72 0.16 -14.72
CA GLU A 40 -5.43 1.33 -15.57
C GLU A 40 -6.62 1.78 -16.43
N ILE A 41 -7.64 0.93 -16.65
CA ILE A 41 -8.86 1.28 -17.41
C ILE A 41 -9.87 2.04 -16.53
N LYS A 42 -9.39 2.98 -15.70
CA LYS A 42 -10.27 3.93 -14.98
C LYS A 42 -10.81 5.05 -15.87
N SER A 43 -10.31 5.19 -17.11
CA SER A 43 -10.57 6.35 -17.97
C SER A 43 -11.47 6.08 -19.19
N TRP A 44 -11.87 4.84 -19.50
CA TRP A 44 -12.57 4.53 -20.76
C TRP A 44 -13.96 3.90 -20.56
N TYR A 45 -14.98 4.73 -20.82
CA TYR A 45 -16.39 4.46 -21.16
C TYR A 45 -17.14 3.28 -20.47
N PRO A 46 -18.19 3.58 -19.66
CA PRO A 46 -19.14 2.58 -19.12
C PRO A 46 -19.84 1.71 -20.18
N SER A 47 -19.86 2.12 -21.45
CA SER A 47 -20.55 1.44 -22.55
C SER A 47 -19.79 0.26 -23.15
N MET A 48 -18.49 0.09 -22.90
CA MET A 48 -17.73 -1.07 -23.40
C MET A 48 -17.91 -2.33 -22.55
N GLY A 49 -18.33 -2.20 -21.29
CA GLY A 49 -18.54 -3.34 -20.39
C GLY A 49 -19.57 -4.35 -20.94
N GLY A 50 -20.65 -3.86 -21.57
CA GLY A 50 -21.68 -4.71 -22.17
C GLY A 50 -21.21 -5.47 -23.41
N LEU A 51 -20.39 -4.85 -24.27
CA LEU A 51 -19.85 -5.51 -25.46
C LEU A 51 -18.79 -6.56 -25.09
N VAL A 52 -17.92 -6.22 -24.14
CA VAL A 52 -16.91 -7.15 -23.59
C VAL A 52 -17.60 -8.33 -22.89
N PHE A 53 -18.67 -8.08 -22.12
CA PHE A 53 -19.51 -9.13 -21.51
C PHE A 53 -20.09 -10.08 -22.56
N ILE A 54 -20.68 -9.54 -23.64
CA ILE A 54 -21.28 -10.35 -24.72
C ILE A 54 -20.22 -11.19 -25.44
N VAL A 55 -19.08 -10.58 -25.79
CA VAL A 55 -17.99 -11.27 -26.51
C VAL A 55 -17.34 -12.35 -25.64
N LYS A 56 -17.08 -12.06 -24.36
CA LYS A 56 -16.53 -13.03 -23.40
C LYS A 56 -17.50 -14.17 -23.13
N THR A 57 -18.79 -13.87 -22.92
CA THR A 57 -19.84 -14.89 -22.74
C THR A 57 -19.96 -15.78 -23.97
N ALA A 58 -19.89 -15.21 -25.18
CA ALA A 58 -19.90 -15.98 -26.44
C ALA A 58 -18.67 -16.90 -26.57
N LEU A 59 -17.47 -16.42 -26.22
CA LEU A 59 -16.25 -17.23 -26.18
C LEU A 59 -16.30 -18.34 -25.14
N LEU A 60 -16.86 -18.08 -23.95
CA LEU A 60 -17.06 -19.06 -22.89
C LEU A 60 -18.08 -20.14 -23.28
N ILE A 61 -19.18 -19.77 -23.93
CA ILE A 61 -20.15 -20.71 -24.51
C ILE A 61 -19.47 -21.55 -25.60
N ALA A 62 -18.66 -20.94 -26.47
CA ALA A 62 -17.92 -21.65 -27.51
C ALA A 62 -16.92 -22.66 -26.92
N LEU A 63 -16.16 -22.29 -25.88
CA LEU A 63 -15.22 -23.17 -25.18
C LEU A 63 -15.93 -24.31 -24.44
N PHE A 64 -17.08 -24.05 -23.83
CA PHE A 64 -17.93 -25.09 -23.23
C PHE A 64 -18.44 -26.06 -24.30
N MET A 65 -18.90 -25.55 -25.44
CA MET A 65 -19.36 -26.36 -26.57
C MET A 65 -18.22 -27.18 -27.19
N ILE A 66 -17.00 -26.64 -27.28
CA ILE A 66 -15.81 -27.37 -27.72
C ILE A 66 -15.43 -28.46 -26.70
N SER A 67 -15.56 -28.20 -25.40
CA SER A 67 -15.32 -29.19 -24.34
C SER A 67 -16.33 -30.33 -24.38
N VAL A 68 -17.61 -30.02 -24.58
CA VAL A 68 -18.70 -31.00 -24.77
C VAL A 68 -18.52 -31.76 -26.09
N GLY A 69 -18.11 -31.09 -27.16
CA GLY A 69 -17.78 -31.68 -28.46
C GLY A 69 -16.59 -32.63 -28.36
N SER A 70 -15.57 -32.26 -27.60
CA SER A 70 -14.40 -33.10 -27.30
C SER A 70 -14.80 -34.33 -26.48
N LEU A 71 -15.69 -34.18 -25.49
CA LEU A 71 -16.32 -35.31 -24.80
C LEU A 71 -17.11 -36.20 -25.78
N SER A 72 -17.82 -35.62 -26.75
CA SER A 72 -18.60 -36.39 -27.75
C SER A 72 -17.70 -37.23 -28.67
N ILE A 73 -16.53 -36.72 -29.05
CA ILE A 73 -15.51 -37.44 -29.85
C ILE A 73 -14.89 -38.57 -29.01
N VAL A 74 -14.65 -38.33 -27.72
CA VAL A 74 -14.24 -39.35 -26.74
C VAL A 74 -15.31 -40.45 -26.61
N PHE A 75 -16.60 -40.09 -26.57
CA PHE A 75 -17.72 -41.06 -26.54
C PHE A 75 -17.98 -41.77 -27.88
N GLN A 76 -17.63 -41.18 -29.04
CA GLN A 76 -17.68 -41.86 -30.34
C GLN A 76 -16.63 -42.97 -30.43
N ASN A 77 -15.51 -42.87 -29.70
CA ASN A 77 -14.54 -43.94 -29.50
C ASN A 77 -14.93 -44.92 -28.35
N LYS A 78 -16.24 -45.17 -28.23
CA LYS A 78 -16.88 -45.93 -27.13
C LYS A 78 -16.23 -47.29 -26.86
N LYS A 79 -15.82 -48.02 -27.90
CA LYS A 79 -15.25 -49.39 -27.77
C LYS A 79 -13.89 -49.43 -27.06
N THR A 80 -13.03 -48.43 -27.28
CA THR A 80 -11.66 -48.40 -26.73
C THR A 80 -11.65 -47.92 -25.28
N ILE A 81 -12.52 -46.96 -24.96
CA ILE A 81 -12.66 -46.39 -23.62
C ILE A 81 -13.50 -47.29 -22.72
N GLN A 82 -14.58 -47.89 -23.22
CA GLN A 82 -15.31 -48.92 -22.48
C GLN A 82 -14.40 -50.13 -22.21
N GLY A 83 -13.59 -50.57 -23.17
CA GLY A 83 -12.62 -51.66 -22.95
C GLY A 83 -11.64 -51.36 -21.82
N GLY A 84 -10.97 -50.21 -21.85
CA GLY A 84 -10.03 -49.79 -20.81
C GLY A 84 -10.70 -49.53 -19.46
N PHE A 85 -11.82 -48.80 -19.44
CA PHE A 85 -12.55 -48.45 -18.21
C PHE A 85 -13.27 -49.65 -17.59
N LEU A 86 -13.76 -50.61 -18.39
CA LEU A 86 -14.35 -51.85 -17.87
C LEU A 86 -13.31 -52.74 -17.21
N THR A 87 -12.07 -52.76 -17.71
CA THR A 87 -10.95 -53.54 -17.15
C THR A 87 -10.29 -52.92 -15.90
N LEU A 88 -10.58 -51.66 -15.57
CA LEU A 88 -10.05 -51.04 -14.35
C LEU A 88 -10.69 -51.67 -13.10
N PRO A 89 -9.94 -51.87 -12.01
CA PRO A 89 -10.49 -52.17 -10.70
C PRO A 89 -11.51 -51.10 -10.25
N SER A 90 -12.54 -51.51 -9.49
CA SER A 90 -13.66 -50.64 -9.07
C SER A 90 -13.23 -49.34 -8.38
N HIS A 91 -12.14 -49.38 -7.61
CA HIS A 91 -11.58 -48.20 -6.92
C HIS A 91 -10.97 -47.16 -7.89
N GLN A 92 -10.33 -47.61 -8.98
CA GLN A 92 -9.78 -46.71 -10.01
C GLN A 92 -10.89 -46.07 -10.85
N LYS A 93 -11.99 -46.78 -11.11
CA LYS A 93 -13.17 -46.21 -11.77
C LYS A 93 -13.82 -45.10 -10.95
N ARG A 94 -13.96 -45.30 -9.63
CA ARG A 94 -14.49 -44.29 -8.70
C ARG A 94 -13.60 -43.04 -8.66
N GLY A 95 -12.28 -43.23 -8.60
CA GLY A 95 -11.32 -42.12 -8.63
C GLY A 95 -11.39 -41.30 -9.93
N LEU A 96 -11.45 -41.96 -11.09
CA LEU A 96 -11.53 -41.26 -12.38
C LEU A 96 -12.88 -40.54 -12.57
N THR A 97 -13.98 -41.15 -12.11
CA THR A 97 -15.32 -40.55 -12.16
C THR A 97 -15.39 -39.31 -11.25
N ALA A 98 -14.84 -39.41 -10.03
CA ALA A 98 -14.76 -38.27 -9.13
C ALA A 98 -13.92 -37.14 -9.72
N LEU A 99 -12.78 -37.45 -10.36
CA LEU A 99 -11.94 -36.45 -11.03
C LEU A 99 -12.69 -35.70 -12.14
N VAL A 100 -13.38 -36.43 -13.04
CA VAL A 100 -14.15 -35.83 -14.14
C VAL A 100 -15.29 -34.96 -13.62
N ILE A 101 -16.02 -35.45 -12.61
CA ILE A 101 -17.09 -34.69 -11.96
C ILE A 101 -16.54 -33.42 -11.31
N SER A 102 -15.43 -33.52 -10.57
CA SER A 102 -14.80 -32.35 -9.94
C SER A 102 -14.33 -31.30 -10.96
N ILE A 103 -13.79 -31.72 -12.10
CA ILE A 103 -13.40 -30.80 -13.19
C ILE A 103 -14.64 -30.07 -13.73
N ILE A 104 -15.72 -30.80 -14.01
CA ILE A 104 -16.98 -30.21 -14.51
C ILE A 104 -17.55 -29.19 -13.53
N PHE A 105 -17.63 -29.54 -12.24
CA PHE A 105 -18.14 -28.63 -11.21
C PHE A 105 -17.24 -27.42 -10.99
N TYR A 106 -15.92 -27.60 -11.05
CA TYR A 106 -14.97 -26.49 -10.94
C TYR A 106 -15.11 -25.52 -12.12
N THR A 107 -15.19 -26.04 -13.36
CA THR A 107 -15.39 -25.20 -14.54
C THR A 107 -16.73 -24.48 -14.51
N LEU A 108 -17.82 -25.14 -14.10
CA LEU A 108 -19.13 -24.50 -13.90
C LEU A 108 -19.09 -23.41 -12.82
N TYR A 109 -18.38 -23.66 -11.71
CA TYR A 109 -18.23 -22.69 -10.62
C TYR A 109 -17.47 -21.44 -11.08
N THR A 110 -16.37 -21.59 -11.82
CA THR A 110 -15.62 -20.44 -12.37
C THR A 110 -16.47 -19.68 -13.39
N LEU A 111 -17.11 -20.40 -14.33
CA LEU A 111 -18.00 -19.82 -15.35
C LEU A 111 -19.16 -19.02 -14.76
N LEU A 112 -19.89 -19.60 -13.79
CA LEU A 112 -21.06 -18.97 -13.18
C LEU A 112 -20.66 -17.87 -12.20
N GLY A 113 -19.53 -18.03 -11.51
CA GLY A 113 -18.96 -17.00 -10.63
C GLY A 113 -18.62 -15.73 -11.38
N ASP A 114 -17.96 -15.86 -12.54
CA ASP A 114 -17.53 -14.71 -13.34
C ASP A 114 -18.73 -13.91 -13.89
N VAL A 115 -19.73 -14.61 -14.45
CA VAL A 115 -20.97 -13.98 -14.94
C VAL A 115 -21.74 -13.30 -13.81
N PHE A 116 -21.74 -13.90 -12.61
CA PHE A 116 -22.40 -13.33 -11.44
C PHE A 116 -21.71 -12.05 -10.94
N VAL A 117 -20.38 -12.01 -10.87
CA VAL A 117 -19.64 -10.81 -10.45
C VAL A 117 -19.81 -9.68 -11.45
N GLU A 118 -19.75 -9.96 -12.77
CA GLU A 118 -19.98 -8.94 -13.81
C GLU A 118 -21.42 -8.40 -13.76
N TRP A 119 -22.42 -9.27 -13.57
CA TRP A 119 -23.79 -8.85 -13.36
C TRP A 119 -23.93 -7.98 -12.12
N MET A 120 -23.36 -8.37 -10.98
CA MET A 120 -23.37 -7.57 -9.75
C MET A 120 -22.72 -6.20 -9.95
N TYR A 121 -21.58 -6.14 -10.64
CA TYR A 121 -20.89 -4.89 -10.93
C TYR A 121 -21.76 -3.95 -11.77
N SER A 122 -22.47 -4.49 -12.76
CA SER A 122 -23.40 -3.71 -13.59
C SER A 122 -24.60 -3.15 -12.82
N VAL A 123 -24.99 -3.80 -11.72
CA VAL A 123 -26.13 -3.37 -10.87
C VAL A 123 -25.68 -2.38 -9.80
N ASN A 124 -24.55 -2.63 -9.13
CA ASN A 124 -24.00 -1.77 -8.09
C ASN A 124 -22.47 -1.89 -8.01
N PRO A 125 -21.73 -1.00 -8.68
CA PRO A 125 -20.27 -1.04 -8.72
C PRO A 125 -19.64 -0.89 -7.33
N THR A 126 -20.17 0.00 -6.50
CA THR A 126 -19.63 0.28 -5.15
C THR A 126 -19.79 -0.92 -4.22
N LEU A 127 -20.98 -1.54 -4.21
CA LEU A 127 -21.23 -2.75 -3.41
C LEU A 127 -20.36 -3.92 -3.91
N THR A 128 -20.22 -4.06 -5.22
CA THR A 128 -19.41 -5.13 -5.81
C THR A 128 -17.94 -4.95 -5.49
N GLN A 129 -17.42 -3.73 -5.55
CA GLN A 129 -16.05 -3.41 -5.13
C GLN A 129 -15.85 -3.69 -3.64
N TRP A 130 -16.78 -3.28 -2.79
CA TRP A 130 -16.73 -3.57 -1.35
C TRP A 130 -16.74 -5.09 -1.08
N MET A 131 -17.62 -5.84 -1.75
CA MET A 131 -17.70 -7.30 -1.64
C MET A 131 -16.44 -7.98 -2.18
N TYR A 132 -15.88 -7.48 -3.28
CA TYR A 132 -14.64 -7.98 -3.86
C TYR A 132 -13.45 -7.77 -2.90
N LEU A 133 -13.33 -6.59 -2.29
CA LEU A 133 -12.30 -6.31 -1.29
C LEU A 133 -12.44 -7.24 -0.09
N LYS A 134 -13.67 -7.43 0.44
CA LYS A 134 -13.92 -8.37 1.54
C LYS A 134 -13.66 -9.82 1.12
N PHE A 135 -14.08 -10.24 -0.06
CA PHE A 135 -13.82 -11.58 -0.58
C PHE A 135 -12.32 -11.82 -0.71
N THR A 136 -11.58 -10.90 -1.34
CA THR A 136 -10.13 -10.94 -1.47
C THR A 136 -9.46 -11.03 -0.10
N TYR A 137 -9.88 -10.19 0.85
CA TYR A 137 -9.39 -10.14 2.21
C TYR A 137 -9.60 -11.46 2.98
N TYR A 138 -10.72 -12.17 2.81
CA TYR A 138 -10.97 -13.43 3.53
C TYR A 138 -10.52 -14.70 2.78
N PHE A 139 -10.63 -14.71 1.44
CA PHE A 139 -10.58 -15.93 0.64
C PHE A 139 -9.20 -16.23 0.04
N ILE A 140 -8.53 -15.24 -0.53
CA ILE A 140 -7.23 -15.43 -1.22
C ILE A 140 -6.15 -15.98 -0.27
N PRO A 141 -5.98 -15.44 0.96
CA PRO A 141 -5.18 -16.05 2.03
C PRO A 141 -5.40 -17.55 2.23
N SER A 142 -6.66 -17.95 2.27
CA SER A 142 -7.09 -19.33 2.54
C SER A 142 -6.75 -20.27 1.38
N LEU A 143 -6.72 -19.75 0.14
CA LEU A 143 -6.41 -20.54 -1.05
C LEU A 143 -4.95 -21.02 -1.06
N TRP A 144 -3.99 -20.18 -0.68
CA TRP A 144 -2.58 -20.56 -0.61
C TRP A 144 -2.32 -21.68 0.39
N ILE A 145 -3.02 -21.66 1.52
CA ILE A 145 -2.95 -22.72 2.53
C ILE A 145 -3.45 -24.04 1.92
N VAL A 146 -4.59 -24.03 1.22
CA VAL A 146 -5.11 -25.22 0.53
C VAL A 146 -4.12 -25.77 -0.49
N VAL A 147 -3.45 -24.89 -1.27
CA VAL A 147 -2.42 -25.29 -2.23
C VAL A 147 -1.23 -25.94 -1.53
N VAL A 148 -0.68 -25.32 -0.48
CA VAL A 148 0.45 -25.85 0.28
C VAL A 148 0.11 -27.20 0.92
N LEU A 149 -1.07 -27.33 1.51
CA LEU A 149 -1.56 -28.59 2.07
C LEU A 149 -1.73 -29.66 0.99
N GLY A 150 -2.19 -29.27 -0.22
CA GLY A 150 -2.27 -30.15 -1.38
C GLY A 150 -0.91 -30.68 -1.81
N ILE A 151 0.12 -29.83 -1.80
CA ILE A 151 1.51 -30.23 -2.08
C ILE A 151 2.01 -31.19 -0.99
N ILE A 152 1.80 -30.89 0.29
CA ILE A 152 2.19 -31.77 1.40
C ILE A 152 1.48 -33.12 1.31
N ALA A 153 0.18 -33.14 1.02
CA ALA A 153 -0.59 -34.36 0.82
C ALA A 153 -0.04 -35.18 -0.36
N THR A 154 0.35 -34.52 -1.46
CA THR A 154 0.98 -35.16 -2.62
C THR A 154 2.34 -35.74 -2.27
N CYS A 155 3.18 -35.01 -1.54
CA CYS A 155 4.46 -35.50 -1.05
C CYS A 155 4.30 -36.71 -0.13
N LEU A 156 3.35 -36.67 0.81
CA LEU A 156 3.00 -37.79 1.68
C LEU A 156 2.55 -39.00 0.86
N PHE A 157 1.74 -38.77 -0.17
CA PHE A 157 1.31 -39.82 -1.10
C PHE A 157 2.50 -40.49 -1.80
N LEU A 158 3.41 -39.71 -2.39
CA LEU A 158 4.61 -40.20 -3.09
C LEU A 158 5.57 -40.96 -2.16
N VAL A 159 5.78 -40.45 -0.93
CA VAL A 159 6.60 -41.14 0.09
C VAL A 159 5.95 -42.46 0.49
N GLY A 160 4.64 -42.45 0.76
CA GLY A 160 3.91 -43.66 1.10
C GLY A 160 3.92 -44.68 -0.04
N TRP A 161 3.84 -44.23 -1.30
CA TRP A 161 3.94 -45.10 -2.47
C TRP A 161 5.30 -45.79 -2.50
N LYS A 162 6.38 -45.01 -2.40
CA LYS A 162 7.76 -45.56 -2.39
C LYS A 162 7.98 -46.55 -1.25
N ARG A 163 7.34 -46.30 -0.10
CA ARG A 163 7.41 -47.15 1.10
C ARG A 163 6.34 -48.26 1.14
N LYS A 164 5.55 -48.43 0.08
CA LYS A 164 4.45 -49.42 -0.01
C LYS A 164 3.46 -49.35 1.17
N TRP A 165 3.08 -48.14 1.55
CA TRP A 165 2.10 -47.91 2.60
C TRP A 165 0.72 -48.50 2.25
N SER A 166 0.06 -49.11 3.24
CA SER A 166 -1.35 -49.49 3.14
C SER A 166 -2.25 -48.26 3.30
N SER A 167 -3.54 -48.38 2.99
CA SER A 167 -4.52 -47.29 3.21
C SER A 167 -4.52 -46.78 4.66
N GLU A 168 -4.30 -47.67 5.64
CA GLU A 168 -4.32 -47.30 7.06
C GLU A 168 -3.12 -46.46 7.47
N ASN A 169 -1.98 -46.65 6.79
CA ASN A 169 -0.79 -45.85 7.03
C ASN A 169 -0.97 -44.39 6.59
N TYR A 170 -1.85 -44.12 5.61
CA TYR A 170 -2.16 -42.76 5.17
C TYR A 170 -3.17 -42.04 6.07
N LYS A 171 -4.04 -42.77 6.79
CA LYS A 171 -5.13 -42.16 7.58
C LYS A 171 -4.62 -41.20 8.65
N ARG A 172 -3.60 -41.60 9.42
CA ARG A 172 -3.05 -40.79 10.51
C ARG A 172 -2.42 -39.47 10.01
N PRO A 173 -1.45 -39.48 9.08
CA PRO A 173 -0.83 -38.23 8.62
C PRO A 173 -1.81 -37.34 7.85
N LEU A 174 -2.70 -37.92 7.03
CA LEU A 174 -3.71 -37.14 6.32
C LEU A 174 -4.75 -36.55 7.28
N GLY A 175 -5.14 -37.30 8.31
CA GLY A 175 -6.03 -36.81 9.37
C GLY A 175 -5.40 -35.65 10.14
N LEU A 176 -4.13 -35.76 10.54
CA LEU A 176 -3.40 -34.67 11.18
C LEU A 176 -3.28 -33.44 10.28
N LEU A 177 -2.97 -33.63 9.00
CA LEU A 177 -2.90 -32.54 8.02
C LEU A 177 -4.26 -31.86 7.85
N THR A 178 -5.34 -32.63 7.79
CA THR A 178 -6.71 -32.11 7.65
C THR A 178 -7.14 -31.35 8.90
N SER A 179 -6.88 -31.88 10.10
CA SER A 179 -7.18 -31.19 11.35
C SER A 179 -6.38 -29.89 11.49
N PHE A 180 -5.10 -29.91 11.13
CA PHE A 180 -4.26 -28.71 11.11
C PHE A 180 -4.80 -27.67 10.13
N ALA A 181 -5.21 -28.10 8.93
CA ALA A 181 -5.81 -27.23 7.92
C ALA A 181 -7.08 -26.53 8.44
N ILE A 182 -7.99 -27.31 9.02
CA ILE A 182 -9.25 -26.79 9.58
C ILE A 182 -8.95 -25.79 10.68
N TYR A 183 -8.06 -26.13 11.62
CA TYR A 183 -7.69 -25.23 12.71
C TYR A 183 -7.07 -23.94 12.19
N TRP A 184 -6.18 -24.02 11.21
CA TRP A 184 -5.53 -22.84 10.62
C TRP A 184 -6.55 -21.94 9.93
N ILE A 185 -7.47 -22.50 9.14
CA ILE A 185 -8.54 -21.73 8.47
C ILE A 185 -9.45 -21.04 9.49
N LEU A 186 -9.87 -21.77 10.53
CA LEU A 186 -10.71 -21.20 11.58
C LEU A 186 -9.99 -20.09 12.35
N LEU A 187 -8.70 -20.25 12.63
CA LEU A 187 -7.90 -19.23 13.30
C LEU A 187 -7.70 -18.00 12.41
N GLU A 188 -7.38 -18.18 11.13
CA GLU A 188 -7.24 -17.08 10.16
C GLU A 188 -8.56 -16.30 10.04
N LEU A 189 -9.69 -17.00 9.92
CA LEU A 189 -11.02 -16.38 9.88
C LEU A 189 -11.33 -15.64 11.19
N GLY A 190 -11.03 -16.24 12.35
CA GLY A 190 -11.21 -15.64 13.66
C GLY A 190 -10.40 -14.35 13.84
N LEU A 191 -9.10 -14.38 13.49
CA LEU A 191 -8.23 -13.21 13.57
C LEU A 191 -8.73 -12.07 12.68
N ARG A 192 -9.07 -12.38 11.42
CA ARG A 192 -9.57 -11.39 10.45
C ARG A 192 -10.92 -10.79 10.81
N THR A 193 -11.84 -11.59 11.33
CA THR A 193 -13.20 -11.13 11.73
C THR A 193 -13.14 -10.25 12.98
N LEU A 194 -12.25 -10.57 13.92
CA LEU A 194 -12.04 -9.78 15.13
C LEU A 194 -11.09 -8.60 14.91
N GLY A 195 -10.45 -8.48 13.73
CA GLY A 195 -9.44 -7.46 13.43
C GLY A 195 -8.16 -7.62 14.26
N LEU A 196 -7.93 -8.79 14.85
CA LEU A 196 -6.75 -9.08 15.65
C LEU A 196 -5.54 -9.15 14.71
N VAL A 197 -4.50 -8.38 15.02
CA VAL A 197 -3.28 -8.19 14.21
C VAL A 197 -3.49 -7.57 12.82
N ALA A 198 -4.63 -6.96 12.53
CA ALA A 198 -4.81 -6.18 11.30
C ALA A 198 -3.84 -4.97 11.27
N SER A 199 -3.20 -4.72 10.12
CA SER A 199 -2.40 -3.50 9.94
C SER A 199 -3.31 -2.28 9.93
N TYR A 200 -2.72 -1.10 10.18
CA TYR A 200 -3.44 0.16 10.03
C TYR A 200 -4.07 0.32 8.64
N THR A 201 -3.35 -0.09 7.59
CA THR A 201 -3.82 -0.04 6.20
C THR A 201 -4.97 -1.01 5.93
N GLU A 202 -4.98 -2.20 6.53
CA GLU A 202 -6.13 -3.11 6.42
C GLU A 202 -7.37 -2.56 7.13
N ILE A 203 -7.19 -1.86 8.26
CA ILE A 203 -8.29 -1.24 9.00
C ILE A 203 -8.85 -0.04 8.24
N ARG A 204 -7.99 0.82 7.68
CA ARG A 204 -8.38 2.05 6.98
C ARG A 204 -8.81 1.80 5.54
N GLU A 205 -8.01 1.08 4.77
CA GLU A 205 -8.16 0.89 3.32
C GLU A 205 -8.78 -0.47 2.94
N GLY A 206 -8.94 -1.38 3.91
CA GLY A 206 -9.50 -2.72 3.67
C GLY A 206 -8.52 -3.72 3.06
N GLN A 207 -7.27 -3.33 2.84
CA GLN A 207 -6.21 -4.18 2.29
C GLN A 207 -4.84 -3.88 2.90
N TYR A 208 -3.94 -4.86 2.86
CA TYR A 208 -2.56 -4.65 3.27
C TYR A 208 -1.82 -3.85 2.20
N LEU A 209 -1.25 -2.72 2.60
CA LEU A 209 -0.28 -1.97 1.80
C LEU A 209 1.07 -2.06 2.49
N SER A 210 2.12 -2.37 1.71
CA SER A 210 3.48 -2.42 2.23
C SER A 210 3.89 -1.04 2.73
N PRO A 211 4.58 -0.93 3.88
CA PRO A 211 5.24 0.31 4.27
C PRO A 211 6.43 0.65 3.36
N TYR A 212 6.87 -0.28 2.51
CA TYR A 212 8.02 -0.15 1.61
C TYR A 212 7.63 0.10 0.15
N ASP A 213 6.35 -0.07 -0.20
CA ASP A 213 5.89 0.21 -1.56
C ASP A 213 5.79 1.73 -1.76
N GLY A 214 6.59 2.23 -2.70
CA GLY A 214 6.54 3.60 -3.18
C GLY A 214 6.94 3.62 -4.64
N ASP A 215 6.01 3.97 -5.52
CA ASP A 215 6.21 3.95 -6.97
C ASP A 215 6.48 5.36 -7.55
N LEU A 216 6.42 6.39 -6.70
CA LEU A 216 6.55 7.77 -7.11
C LEU A 216 7.97 8.28 -6.86
N SER A 217 8.75 8.40 -7.94
CA SER A 217 10.06 9.08 -7.94
C SER A 217 9.97 10.57 -7.62
N LEU A 218 8.77 11.13 -7.67
CA LEU A 218 8.40 12.48 -7.29
C LEU A 218 7.07 12.41 -6.56
N TRP A 219 7.04 12.83 -5.29
CA TRP A 219 5.87 12.66 -4.43
C TRP A 219 4.87 13.79 -4.64
N VAL A 220 4.09 13.75 -5.72
CA VAL A 220 3.14 14.82 -6.09
C VAL A 220 1.80 14.18 -6.49
N ARG A 221 0.69 14.84 -6.18
CA ARG A 221 -0.64 14.36 -6.56
C ARG A 221 -0.92 14.61 -8.04
N GLU A 222 -1.94 13.95 -8.58
CA GLU A 222 -2.45 14.28 -9.91
C GLU A 222 -2.87 15.75 -9.96
N ALA A 223 -2.51 16.44 -11.05
CA ALA A 223 -2.80 17.85 -11.25
C ALA A 223 -4.30 18.10 -11.55
N ASN A 224 -4.82 19.26 -11.12
CA ASN A 224 -6.19 19.69 -11.38
C ASN A 224 -7.26 18.66 -10.97
N THR A 225 -7.01 17.94 -9.88
CA THR A 225 -7.88 16.86 -9.41
C THR A 225 -8.56 17.23 -8.10
N HIS A 226 -9.74 16.64 -7.90
CA HIS A 226 -10.44 16.68 -6.62
C HIS A 226 -10.12 15.42 -5.83
N HIS A 227 -9.83 15.59 -4.55
CA HIS A 227 -9.73 14.50 -3.61
C HIS A 227 -10.24 14.93 -2.24
N VAL A 228 -10.44 13.96 -1.34
CA VAL A 228 -10.94 14.20 0.00
C VAL A 228 -9.90 13.74 1.01
N LEU A 229 -9.50 14.62 1.91
CA LEU A 229 -8.72 14.26 3.09
C LEU A 229 -9.69 13.76 4.15
N GLN A 230 -9.67 12.46 4.39
CA GLN A 230 -10.66 11.79 5.22
C GLN A 230 -10.03 10.92 6.30
N SER A 231 -10.59 11.03 7.50
CA SER A 231 -10.41 10.16 8.65
C SER A 231 -11.79 9.85 9.28
N PRO A 232 -11.88 8.98 10.31
CA PRO A 232 -13.12 8.84 11.07
C PRO A 232 -13.59 10.11 11.78
N GLU A 233 -12.71 11.09 12.00
CA GLU A 233 -13.00 12.32 12.78
C GLU A 233 -13.25 13.55 11.90
N PHE A 234 -12.79 13.54 10.64
CA PHE A 234 -12.97 14.67 9.72
C PHE A 234 -13.04 14.22 8.25
N SER A 235 -13.59 15.09 7.41
CA SER A 235 -13.64 14.94 5.96
C SER A 235 -13.63 16.32 5.32
N PHE A 236 -12.58 16.65 4.58
CA PHE A 236 -12.45 17.95 3.91
C PHE A 236 -12.03 17.79 2.46
N ASP A 237 -12.71 18.51 1.58
CA ASP A 237 -12.38 18.58 0.17
C ASP A 237 -11.03 19.27 -0.08
N ARG A 238 -10.36 18.81 -1.13
CA ARG A 238 -9.13 19.41 -1.67
C ARG A 238 -9.17 19.41 -3.19
N TYR A 239 -8.62 20.47 -3.75
CA TYR A 239 -8.40 20.63 -5.17
C TYR A 239 -6.92 20.88 -5.36
N THR A 240 -6.30 20.11 -6.26
CA THR A 240 -4.90 20.32 -6.60
C THR A 240 -4.79 21.32 -7.75
N ASN A 241 -3.76 22.16 -7.72
CA ASN A 241 -3.41 23.05 -8.82
C ASN A 241 -2.79 22.29 -10.01
N TYR A 242 -2.38 23.02 -11.05
CA TYR A 242 -1.75 22.41 -12.24
C TYR A 242 -0.43 21.68 -11.97
N LEU A 243 0.17 21.87 -10.79
CA LEU A 243 1.37 21.18 -10.34
C LEU A 243 1.09 20.09 -9.31
N GLY A 244 -0.17 19.83 -8.94
CA GLY A 244 -0.54 18.76 -8.00
C GLY A 244 -0.51 19.15 -6.53
N PHE A 245 -0.43 20.43 -6.17
CA PHE A 245 -0.47 20.90 -4.77
C PHE A 245 -1.86 21.38 -4.37
N SER A 246 -2.25 21.13 -3.12
CA SER A 246 -3.54 21.51 -2.52
C SER A 246 -3.63 23.01 -2.18
N ASP A 247 -3.37 23.87 -3.17
CA ASP A 247 -3.39 25.34 -3.07
C ASP A 247 -3.90 25.93 -4.40
N ARG A 248 -3.94 27.26 -4.50
CA ARG A 248 -4.16 28.00 -5.74
C ARG A 248 -3.07 27.74 -6.77
N ASP A 249 -3.33 28.14 -8.01
CA ASP A 249 -2.32 28.09 -9.07
C ASP A 249 -1.13 28.99 -8.76
N PHE A 250 0.07 28.44 -8.94
CA PHE A 250 1.33 29.14 -8.68
C PHE A 250 1.75 29.99 -9.88
N SER A 251 1.89 31.30 -9.65
CA SER A 251 2.39 32.25 -10.63
C SER A 251 3.91 32.15 -10.76
N THR A 252 4.40 31.93 -11.98
CA THR A 252 5.83 31.92 -12.29
C THR A 252 6.49 33.24 -11.93
N GLU A 253 5.82 34.36 -12.22
CA GLU A 253 6.30 35.70 -11.88
C GLU A 253 5.91 36.05 -10.44
N LYS A 254 6.85 36.64 -9.70
CA LYS A 254 6.61 37.21 -8.38
C LYS A 254 6.14 38.66 -8.52
N PRO A 255 4.99 39.05 -7.95
CA PRO A 255 4.53 40.44 -7.96
C PRO A 255 5.60 41.39 -7.41
N LEU A 256 5.77 42.54 -8.06
CA LEU A 256 6.77 43.53 -7.64
C LEU A 256 6.49 44.00 -6.20
N GLY A 257 7.52 44.00 -5.35
CA GLY A 257 7.40 44.41 -3.94
C GLY A 257 6.73 43.37 -3.03
N SER A 258 6.38 42.19 -3.54
CA SER A 258 5.91 41.07 -2.72
C SER A 258 7.07 40.22 -2.20
N ARG A 259 6.82 39.53 -1.09
CA ARG A 259 7.68 38.46 -0.57
C ARG A 259 6.97 37.13 -0.67
N ARG A 260 7.66 36.12 -1.21
CA ARG A 260 7.11 34.79 -1.42
C ARG A 260 7.78 33.75 -0.52
N ILE A 261 6.96 32.96 0.17
CA ILE A 261 7.36 31.85 1.03
C ILE A 261 6.86 30.54 0.42
N LEU A 262 7.73 29.54 0.31
CA LEU A 262 7.35 28.17 -0.04
C LEU A 262 7.37 27.30 1.22
N CYS A 263 6.22 26.75 1.60
CA CYS A 263 6.07 25.89 2.79
C CYS A 263 6.05 24.41 2.40
N PHE A 264 7.15 23.70 2.66
CA PHE A 264 7.31 22.26 2.46
C PHE A 264 7.04 21.46 3.72
N GLY A 265 6.48 20.27 3.54
CA GLY A 265 6.23 19.31 4.59
C GLY A 265 5.28 18.21 4.17
N ASP A 266 4.80 17.47 5.15
CA ASP A 266 3.92 16.33 4.99
C ASP A 266 2.43 16.75 5.04
N SER A 267 1.58 15.88 5.59
CA SER A 267 0.15 16.11 5.80
C SER A 267 -0.15 17.31 6.69
N PHE A 268 0.75 17.68 7.61
CA PHE A 268 0.57 18.87 8.44
C PHE A 268 0.74 20.16 7.63
N THR A 269 1.60 20.15 6.61
CA THR A 269 1.73 21.30 5.72
C THR A 269 0.59 21.33 4.71
N GLU A 270 0.19 20.18 4.17
CA GLU A 270 -1.00 20.07 3.29
C GLU A 270 -2.30 20.52 3.99
N GLY A 271 -2.37 20.37 5.31
CA GLY A 271 -3.48 20.83 6.15
C GLY A 271 -4.49 19.75 6.50
N ASP A 272 -4.09 18.47 6.56
CA ASP A 272 -4.93 17.35 7.00
C ASP A 272 -5.59 17.68 8.35
N GLY A 273 -6.90 17.42 8.47
CA GLY A 273 -7.65 17.75 9.68
C GLY A 273 -8.29 19.14 9.72
N ALA A 274 -8.14 19.95 8.67
CA ALA A 274 -8.83 21.25 8.54
C ALA A 274 -9.36 21.52 7.11
N PRO A 275 -10.30 22.46 6.92
CA PRO A 275 -10.62 22.99 5.60
C PRO A 275 -9.41 23.66 4.93
N VAL A 276 -9.43 23.81 3.61
CA VAL A 276 -8.29 24.34 2.82
C VAL A 276 -7.86 25.74 3.26
N ASP A 277 -8.82 26.60 3.64
CA ASP A 277 -8.57 27.97 4.14
C ASP A 277 -7.95 28.03 5.54
N SER A 278 -7.86 26.87 6.19
CA SER A 278 -7.41 26.71 7.57
C SER A 278 -6.09 25.92 7.65
N ALA A 279 -5.45 25.62 6.52
CA ALA A 279 -4.08 25.11 6.51
C ALA A 279 -3.11 26.19 7.01
N TYR A 280 -2.04 25.80 7.71
CA TYR A 280 -1.14 26.80 8.30
C TYR A 280 -0.49 27.74 7.28
N PRO A 281 -0.14 27.35 6.03
CA PRO A 281 0.46 28.29 5.08
C PRO A 281 -0.50 29.42 4.72
N VAL A 282 -1.80 29.12 4.56
CA VAL A 282 -2.85 30.12 4.31
C VAL A 282 -3.01 31.05 5.51
N LEU A 283 -3.08 30.48 6.72
CA LEU A 283 -3.19 31.26 7.95
C LEU A 283 -1.94 32.11 8.22
N LEU A 284 -0.76 31.62 7.83
CA LEU A 284 0.52 32.34 7.92
C LEU A 284 0.53 33.54 6.96
N GLU A 285 0.07 33.37 5.72
CA GLU A 285 -0.10 34.47 4.76
C GLU A 285 -0.98 35.59 5.34
N HIS A 286 -2.15 35.23 5.85
CA HIS A 286 -3.05 36.19 6.47
C HIS A 286 -2.41 36.90 7.68
N LYS A 287 -1.67 36.16 8.52
CA LYS A 287 -1.01 36.72 9.69
C LYS A 287 0.10 37.70 9.29
N LEU A 288 0.95 37.35 8.34
CA LEU A 288 2.06 38.21 7.89
C LEU A 288 1.54 39.50 7.24
N ASN A 289 0.54 39.39 6.36
CA ASN A 289 -0.10 40.56 5.74
C ASN A 289 -0.82 41.46 6.77
N THR A 290 -1.30 40.89 7.88
CA THR A 290 -1.90 41.68 8.98
C THR A 290 -0.84 42.37 9.84
N LEU A 291 0.32 41.73 10.04
CA LEU A 291 1.42 42.27 10.85
C LEU A 291 2.16 43.40 10.15
N ASP A 292 2.31 43.32 8.83
CA ASP A 292 2.93 44.35 8.00
C ASP A 292 2.12 44.56 6.71
N SER A 293 1.27 45.58 6.71
CA SER A 293 0.48 45.96 5.55
C SER A 293 1.29 46.65 4.44
N SER A 294 2.59 46.93 4.67
CA SER A 294 3.45 47.56 3.66
C SER A 294 4.13 46.54 2.74
N THR A 295 4.22 45.28 3.17
CA THR A 295 4.75 44.16 2.39
C THR A 295 3.61 43.23 1.98
N SER A 296 3.48 42.94 0.68
CA SER A 296 2.55 41.91 0.22
C SER A 296 3.19 40.54 0.38
N TRP A 297 2.70 39.72 1.30
CA TRP A 297 3.17 38.35 1.49
C TRP A 297 2.35 37.37 0.67
N GLU A 298 3.04 36.50 -0.07
CA GLU A 298 2.51 35.30 -0.71
C GLU A 298 3.11 34.08 -0.02
N VAL A 299 2.28 33.18 0.51
CA VAL A 299 2.71 31.92 1.10
C VAL A 299 2.06 30.78 0.34
N TRP A 300 2.88 29.91 -0.22
CA TRP A 300 2.43 28.74 -0.97
C TRP A 300 2.51 27.49 -0.11
N ASN A 301 1.41 26.76 -0.08
CA ASN A 301 1.34 25.43 0.47
C ASN A 301 1.88 24.43 -0.56
N VAL A 302 3.10 23.95 -0.33
CA VAL A 302 3.72 22.88 -1.12
C VAL A 302 3.87 21.59 -0.29
N GLY A 303 3.03 21.46 0.75
CA GLY A 303 2.93 20.28 1.58
C GLY A 303 2.16 19.15 0.90
N LEU A 304 2.59 17.92 1.14
CA LEU A 304 2.04 16.72 0.52
C LEU A 304 2.00 15.59 1.55
N CYS A 305 0.81 15.07 1.84
CA CYS A 305 0.61 13.97 2.78
C CYS A 305 1.52 12.78 2.47
N GLY A 306 2.25 12.32 3.50
CA GLY A 306 3.18 11.19 3.42
C GLY A 306 4.54 11.51 2.79
N SER A 307 4.80 12.77 2.41
CA SER A 307 6.14 13.23 2.04
C SER A 307 7.07 13.27 3.26
N ASP A 308 8.36 13.35 3.01
CA ASP A 308 9.39 13.58 4.02
C ASP A 308 10.41 14.61 3.48
N PRO A 309 11.36 15.13 4.27
CA PRO A 309 12.26 16.19 3.84
C PRO A 309 13.09 15.87 2.58
N ILE A 310 13.28 14.58 2.26
CA ILE A 310 13.95 14.18 1.01
C ILE A 310 13.01 14.34 -0.18
N PHE A 311 11.76 13.88 -0.08
CA PHE A 311 10.77 14.11 -1.14
C PHE A 311 10.53 15.60 -1.38
N ASN A 312 10.50 16.39 -0.31
CA ASN A 312 10.37 17.85 -0.40
C ASN A 312 11.56 18.47 -1.14
N TYR A 313 12.79 18.05 -0.83
CA TYR A 313 14.00 18.53 -1.53
C TYR A 313 13.96 18.19 -3.03
N ILE A 314 13.60 16.96 -3.38
CA ILE A 314 13.48 16.53 -4.77
C ILE A 314 12.38 17.31 -5.50
N THR A 315 11.26 17.58 -4.83
CA THR A 315 10.16 18.39 -5.36
C THR A 315 10.59 19.83 -5.62
N TYR A 316 11.34 20.41 -4.69
CA TYR A 316 11.98 21.71 -4.89
C TYR A 316 12.90 21.69 -6.11
N GLU A 317 13.91 20.81 -6.14
CA GLU A 317 14.90 20.74 -7.22
C GLU A 317 14.26 20.53 -8.59
N LYS A 318 13.29 19.62 -8.70
CA LYS A 318 12.71 19.21 -9.99
C LYS A 318 11.57 20.10 -10.48
N LEU A 319 10.76 20.68 -9.58
CA LEU A 319 9.55 21.42 -9.97
C LEU A 319 9.59 22.89 -9.60
N LEU A 320 10.07 23.24 -8.41
CA LEU A 320 9.86 24.58 -7.84
C LEU A 320 11.11 25.47 -7.87
N ARG A 321 12.29 24.93 -8.20
CA ARG A 321 13.57 25.66 -8.19
C ARG A 321 13.60 26.84 -9.14
N THR A 322 12.79 26.84 -10.20
CA THR A 322 12.66 27.93 -11.18
C THR A 322 11.72 29.05 -10.73
N PHE A 323 10.88 28.82 -9.72
CA PHE A 323 9.98 29.84 -9.18
C PHE A 323 10.75 30.75 -8.22
N GLU A 324 10.53 32.06 -8.32
CA GLU A 324 11.12 33.00 -7.37
C GLU A 324 10.53 32.79 -5.98
N ALA A 325 11.41 32.69 -4.96
CA ALA A 325 11.03 32.56 -3.57
C ALA A 325 12.05 33.31 -2.70
N ASP A 326 11.58 34.00 -1.67
CA ASP A 326 12.44 34.72 -0.72
C ASP A 326 12.80 33.84 0.47
N LEU A 327 11.87 32.97 0.89
CA LEU A 327 12.04 32.05 2.01
C LEU A 327 11.47 30.67 1.68
N ILE A 328 12.22 29.64 2.04
CA ILE A 328 11.77 28.26 2.07
C ILE A 328 11.57 27.87 3.53
N ILE A 329 10.40 27.31 3.86
CA ILE A 329 10.12 26.71 5.15
C ILE A 329 10.03 25.20 4.96
N GLN A 330 10.84 24.43 5.67
CA GLN A 330 10.78 22.97 5.70
C GLN A 330 10.41 22.49 7.11
N THR A 331 9.28 21.81 7.26
CA THR A 331 8.92 21.18 8.54
C THR A 331 9.75 19.91 8.78
N ILE A 332 10.14 19.67 10.02
CA ILE A 332 10.72 18.41 10.48
C ILE A 332 9.99 18.00 11.76
N SER A 333 9.43 16.80 11.76
CA SER A 333 8.68 16.20 12.85
C SER A 333 9.35 14.92 13.36
N GLU A 334 8.84 14.40 14.48
CA GLU A 334 9.25 13.06 14.93
C GLU A 334 8.87 11.94 13.95
N ALA A 335 7.80 12.12 13.16
CA ALA A 335 7.36 11.12 12.20
C ALA A 335 8.39 10.94 11.08
N ASP A 336 8.93 12.05 10.56
CA ASP A 336 9.95 12.03 9.50
C ASP A 336 11.15 11.15 9.90
N ILE A 337 11.59 11.25 11.16
CA ILE A 337 12.75 10.51 11.64
C ILE A 337 12.37 9.10 12.07
N LYS A 338 11.38 8.96 12.96
CA LYS A 338 11.06 7.67 13.61
C LYS A 338 10.29 6.72 12.72
N GLN A 339 9.68 7.22 11.65
CA GLN A 339 8.89 6.45 10.70
C GLN A 339 9.52 6.51 9.31
N ASP A 340 9.56 7.68 8.68
CA ASP A 340 9.92 7.76 7.25
C ASP A 340 11.37 7.40 6.98
N PHE A 341 12.34 8.02 7.65
CA PHE A 341 13.76 7.68 7.47
C PHE A 341 14.13 6.30 8.02
N VAL A 342 13.44 5.80 9.04
CA VAL A 342 13.63 4.43 9.53
C VAL A 342 13.16 3.39 8.49
N ILE A 343 12.07 3.67 7.78
CA ILE A 343 11.50 2.76 6.77
C ILE A 343 12.23 2.92 5.43
N ARG A 344 12.27 4.16 4.92
CA ARG A 344 12.67 4.53 3.55
C ARG A 344 14.16 4.82 3.41
N GLY A 345 14.88 5.09 4.51
CA GLY A 345 16.30 5.45 4.49
C GLY A 345 16.57 6.89 4.01
N GLY A 346 17.83 7.18 3.69
CA GLY A 346 18.26 8.49 3.17
C GLY A 346 18.11 8.62 1.65
N MET A 347 18.98 9.43 1.03
CA MET A 347 19.00 9.63 -0.44
C MET A 347 19.34 8.36 -1.22
N ASN A 348 19.94 7.36 -0.56
CA ASN A 348 20.21 6.04 -1.13
C ASN A 348 18.95 5.25 -1.52
N ARG A 349 17.76 5.77 -1.20
CA ARG A 349 16.47 5.26 -1.69
C ARG A 349 16.25 5.50 -3.19
N TYR A 350 17.05 6.36 -3.83
CA TYR A 350 17.00 6.59 -5.28
C TYR A 350 18.14 5.86 -5.98
N ASN A 351 17.84 5.21 -7.11
CA ASN A 351 18.86 4.58 -7.95
C ASN A 351 19.62 5.63 -8.81
N ALA A 352 20.61 5.18 -9.58
CA ALA A 352 21.41 6.06 -10.44
C ALA A 352 20.59 6.76 -11.55
N GLN A 353 19.42 6.23 -11.86
CA GLN A 353 18.46 6.78 -12.83
C GLN A 353 17.49 7.78 -12.18
N GLY A 354 17.54 7.95 -10.85
CA GLY A 354 16.66 8.84 -10.10
C GLY A 354 15.28 8.24 -9.79
N GLU A 355 15.13 6.93 -9.96
CA GLU A 355 13.90 6.19 -9.64
C GLU A 355 13.92 5.74 -8.17
N LEU A 356 12.74 5.66 -7.57
CA LEU A 356 12.59 5.20 -6.20
C LEU A 356 12.82 3.69 -6.13
N ALA A 357 13.71 3.25 -5.24
CA ALA A 357 14.13 1.86 -5.11
C ALA A 357 14.06 1.43 -3.63
N ILE A 358 12.94 1.71 -2.97
CA ILE A 358 12.67 1.20 -1.62
C ILE A 358 12.28 -0.27 -1.73
N GLN A 359 12.90 -1.11 -0.90
CA GLN A 359 12.61 -2.53 -0.87
C GLN A 359 12.33 -2.98 0.55
N SER A 360 11.43 -3.95 0.66
CA SER A 360 11.23 -4.68 1.90
C SER A 360 12.54 -5.28 2.40
N PRO A 361 12.86 -5.15 3.69
CA PRO A 361 14.03 -5.80 4.26
C PRO A 361 13.86 -7.33 4.35
N VAL A 362 12.67 -7.86 4.07
CA VAL A 362 12.32 -9.26 4.29
C VAL A 362 11.67 -9.90 3.06
N TRP A 363 12.11 -11.11 2.73
CA TRP A 363 11.57 -11.88 1.61
C TRP A 363 10.16 -12.45 1.89
N TRP A 364 9.76 -12.52 3.17
CA TRP A 364 8.52 -13.14 3.61
C TRP A 364 7.35 -12.16 3.77
N GLU A 365 7.50 -10.90 3.37
CA GLU A 365 6.41 -9.91 3.45
C GLU A 365 5.12 -10.38 2.78
N ALA A 366 5.22 -11.06 1.62
CA ALA A 366 4.03 -11.62 0.96
C ALA A 366 3.26 -12.59 1.88
N ILE A 367 3.96 -13.34 2.74
CA ILE A 367 3.33 -14.23 3.73
C ILE A 367 2.68 -13.39 4.83
N TYR A 368 3.35 -12.33 5.30
CA TYR A 368 2.84 -11.40 6.31
C TYR A 368 1.58 -10.65 5.84
N ALA A 369 1.56 -10.21 4.59
CA ALA A 369 0.44 -9.54 3.94
C ALA A 369 -0.78 -10.48 3.83
N ASN A 370 -0.54 -11.76 3.53
CA ASN A 370 -1.60 -12.71 3.21
C ASN A 370 -1.99 -13.62 4.38
N SER A 371 -1.30 -13.67 5.52
CA SER A 371 -1.68 -14.54 6.64
C SER A 371 -1.62 -13.85 7.98
N HIS A 372 -2.78 -13.66 8.59
CA HIS A 372 -2.93 -13.13 9.95
C HIS A 372 -2.39 -14.11 10.98
N VAL A 373 -2.51 -15.42 10.74
CA VAL A 373 -1.86 -16.43 11.59
C VAL A 373 -0.34 -16.30 11.54
N ALA A 374 0.26 -16.23 10.34
CA ALA A 374 1.71 -16.05 10.23
C ALA A 374 2.16 -14.73 10.87
N ARG A 375 1.41 -13.65 10.65
CA ARG A 375 1.64 -12.34 11.26
C ARG A 375 1.61 -12.39 12.79
N LEU A 376 0.64 -13.09 13.38
CA LEU A 376 0.58 -13.30 14.83
C LEU A 376 1.86 -13.94 15.36
N PHE A 377 2.35 -14.99 14.68
CA PHE A 377 3.61 -15.63 15.05
C PHE A 377 4.83 -14.72 14.84
N LEU A 378 4.87 -13.95 13.76
CA LEU A 378 5.97 -13.02 13.47
C LEU A 378 6.04 -11.90 14.53
N HIS A 379 4.90 -11.38 14.99
CA HIS A 379 4.87 -10.41 16.08
C HIS A 379 5.27 -11.05 17.42
N TYR A 380 4.64 -12.18 17.79
CA TYR A 380 4.78 -12.74 19.13
C TYR A 380 6.09 -13.52 19.33
N LEU A 381 6.46 -14.38 18.38
CA LEU A 381 7.69 -15.18 18.45
C LEU A 381 8.87 -14.49 17.78
N GLY A 382 8.63 -13.82 16.66
CA GLY A 382 9.67 -13.15 15.89
C GLY A 382 10.06 -11.77 16.42
N GLY A 383 9.20 -11.13 17.22
CA GLY A 383 9.43 -9.78 17.75
C GLY A 383 9.48 -8.69 16.67
N PHE A 384 8.84 -8.93 15.52
CA PHE A 384 8.71 -7.95 14.44
C PHE A 384 7.57 -6.98 14.75
N ASP A 385 7.70 -5.72 14.34
CA ASP A 385 6.63 -4.74 14.35
C ASP A 385 5.87 -4.70 13.01
N TYR A 386 4.87 -3.82 12.88
CA TYR A 386 4.09 -3.67 11.64
C TYR A 386 4.90 -3.08 10.48
N THR A 387 6.11 -2.61 10.75
CA THR A 387 7.09 -2.18 9.75
C THR A 387 8.07 -3.30 9.42
N LEU A 388 7.75 -4.56 9.75
CA LEU A 388 8.55 -5.75 9.42
C LEU A 388 9.97 -5.72 10.03
N MET A 389 10.17 -4.93 11.09
CA MET A 389 11.46 -4.76 11.76
C MET A 389 11.43 -5.31 13.17
N THR A 390 12.52 -5.94 13.60
CA THR A 390 12.70 -6.26 15.01
C THR A 390 13.00 -4.98 15.79
N LYS A 391 12.75 -4.98 17.12
CA LYS A 391 13.14 -3.86 17.99
C LYS A 391 14.61 -3.49 17.85
N LYS A 392 15.51 -4.48 17.69
CA LYS A 392 16.94 -4.25 17.49
C LYS A 392 17.21 -3.52 16.18
N THR A 393 16.69 -4.05 15.06
CA THR A 393 16.84 -3.44 13.73
C THR A 393 16.28 -2.03 13.69
N ARG A 394 15.13 -1.80 14.33
CA ARG A 394 14.53 -0.47 14.42
C ARG A 394 15.43 0.53 15.14
N GLN A 395 16.07 0.14 16.25
CA GLN A 395 17.01 1.01 16.97
C GLN A 395 18.27 1.32 16.15
N GLU A 396 18.79 0.33 15.42
CA GLU A 396 19.94 0.52 14.51
C GLU A 396 19.58 1.50 13.38
N ARG A 397 18.41 1.33 12.75
CA ARG A 397 17.94 2.23 11.69
C ARG A 397 17.57 3.62 12.21
N LEU A 398 17.06 3.73 13.43
CA LEU A 398 16.77 5.02 14.05
C LEU A 398 18.05 5.84 14.28
N ALA A 399 19.15 5.19 14.64
CA ALA A 399 20.46 5.85 14.71
C ALA A 399 20.94 6.33 13.33
N GLN A 400 20.69 5.57 12.27
CA GLN A 400 21.00 5.98 10.89
C GLN A 400 20.09 7.12 10.39
N ALA A 401 18.82 7.11 10.78
CA ALA A 401 17.83 8.11 10.40
C ALA A 401 18.23 9.53 10.83
N VAL A 402 18.87 9.69 12.00
CA VAL A 402 19.42 10.97 12.44
C VAL A 402 20.47 11.47 11.43
N GLY A 403 21.45 10.64 11.06
CA GLY A 403 22.46 11.01 10.06
C GLY A 403 21.87 11.27 8.67
N HIS A 404 20.80 10.57 8.28
CA HIS A 404 20.07 10.88 7.05
C HIS A 404 19.38 12.25 7.11
N THR A 405 18.85 12.63 8.27
CA THR A 405 18.23 13.94 8.52
C THR A 405 19.27 15.06 8.44
N GLU A 406 20.43 14.89 9.10
CA GLU A 406 21.55 15.82 9.00
C GLU A 406 22.00 16.02 7.55
N SER A 407 22.14 14.92 6.81
CA SER A 407 22.56 14.95 5.40
C SER A 407 21.56 15.66 4.47
N ILE A 408 20.25 15.57 4.73
CA ILE A 408 19.26 16.30 3.91
C ILE A 408 19.16 17.78 4.32
N ILE A 409 19.38 18.11 5.60
CA ILE A 409 19.53 19.49 6.07
C ILE A 409 20.68 20.17 5.33
N ASP A 410 21.84 19.51 5.23
CA ASP A 410 23.00 20.02 4.49
C ASP A 410 22.71 20.30 3.01
N GLN A 411 21.94 19.41 2.38
CA GLN A 411 21.56 19.57 0.97
C GLN A 411 20.61 20.74 0.77
N TRP A 412 19.60 20.88 1.61
CA TRP A 412 18.69 22.02 1.61
C TRP A 412 19.44 23.33 1.82
N GLN A 413 20.33 23.40 2.80
CA GLN A 413 21.10 24.62 3.08
C GLN A 413 22.01 24.99 1.91
N LYS A 414 22.69 23.99 1.34
CA LYS A 414 23.54 24.19 0.15
C LYS A 414 22.73 24.70 -1.05
N ALA A 415 21.60 24.07 -1.35
CA ALA A 415 20.76 24.47 -2.48
C ALA A 415 20.17 25.86 -2.28
N SER A 416 19.66 26.16 -1.09
CA SER A 416 19.10 27.48 -0.76
C SER A 416 20.16 28.59 -0.87
N THR A 417 21.38 28.31 -0.41
CA THR A 417 22.51 29.25 -0.55
C THR A 417 22.89 29.49 -2.01
N LEU A 418 22.97 28.42 -2.82
CA LEU A 418 23.29 28.51 -4.25
C LEU A 418 22.23 29.31 -5.02
N ASP A 419 20.97 29.17 -4.62
CA ASP A 419 19.85 29.83 -5.25
C ASP A 419 19.54 31.21 -4.64
N ASN A 420 20.35 31.66 -3.67
CA ASN A 420 20.19 32.93 -2.95
C ASN A 420 18.79 33.07 -2.29
N ARG A 421 18.33 32.00 -1.64
CA ARG A 421 17.05 31.91 -0.92
C ARG A 421 17.31 31.72 0.57
N SER A 422 16.51 32.37 1.42
CA SER A 422 16.52 32.06 2.85
C SER A 422 15.86 30.71 3.11
N LEU A 423 16.32 30.01 4.15
CA LEU A 423 15.80 28.72 4.57
C LEU A 423 15.48 28.77 6.07
N LEU A 424 14.37 28.15 6.47
CA LEU A 424 13.98 27.96 7.85
C LEU A 424 13.47 26.53 8.06
N PHE A 425 14.08 25.80 8.99
CA PHE A 425 13.56 24.53 9.46
C PHE A 425 12.58 24.74 10.62
N VAL A 426 11.37 24.22 10.51
CA VAL A 426 10.37 24.28 11.57
C VAL A 426 10.32 22.93 12.27
N LEU A 427 10.76 22.86 13.53
CA LEU A 427 10.63 21.66 14.35
C LEU A 427 9.17 21.57 14.83
N LEU A 428 8.41 20.64 14.25
CA LEU A 428 6.97 20.48 14.40
C LEU A 428 6.60 19.43 15.46
N PRO A 429 6.02 19.82 16.61
CA PRO A 429 5.67 18.88 17.66
C PRO A 429 4.48 18.02 17.26
N MET A 430 4.63 16.71 17.40
CA MET A 430 3.49 15.80 17.32
C MET A 430 2.66 15.89 18.60
N LYS A 431 1.43 15.38 18.54
CA LYS A 431 0.50 15.35 19.68
C LYS A 431 1.14 14.84 20.99
N ASN A 432 1.95 13.79 20.92
CA ASN A 432 2.63 13.24 22.09
C ASN A 432 3.71 14.19 22.63
N ASN A 433 4.46 14.86 21.75
CA ASN A 433 5.44 15.86 22.18
C ASN A 433 4.78 17.02 22.90
N ALA A 434 3.69 17.55 22.33
CA ALA A 434 2.92 18.63 22.94
C ALA A 434 2.30 18.22 24.29
N SER A 435 1.84 16.97 24.42
CA SER A 435 1.31 16.42 25.67
C SER A 435 2.37 16.24 26.75
N GLU A 436 3.56 15.76 26.38
CA GLU A 436 4.65 15.49 27.32
C GLU A 436 5.51 16.72 27.63
N GLY A 437 5.46 17.73 26.75
CA GLY A 437 6.29 18.92 26.78
C GLY A 437 7.76 18.63 26.48
N LYS A 438 8.05 17.58 25.70
CA LYS A 438 9.41 17.06 25.49
C LYS A 438 9.62 16.54 24.07
N TRP A 439 10.82 16.75 23.56
CA TRP A 439 11.33 16.12 22.35
C TRP A 439 11.94 14.75 22.64
N SER A 440 11.91 13.85 21.67
CA SER A 440 12.75 12.67 21.71
C SER A 440 14.23 13.01 21.57
N LYS A 441 15.07 12.05 21.95
CA LYS A 441 16.53 12.18 21.80
C LYS A 441 16.95 12.48 20.35
N GLU A 442 16.20 11.97 19.37
CA GLU A 442 16.49 12.18 17.95
C GLU A 442 16.21 13.62 17.53
N ILE A 443 15.04 14.18 17.85
CA ILE A 443 14.77 15.59 17.52
C ILE A 443 15.69 16.53 18.28
N THR A 444 16.01 16.23 19.54
CA THR A 444 17.02 16.99 20.29
C THR A 444 18.37 16.96 19.57
N ALA A 445 18.81 15.81 19.06
CA ALA A 445 20.06 15.73 18.30
C ALA A 445 20.01 16.56 17.00
N ILE A 446 18.88 16.56 16.28
CA ILE A 446 18.72 17.40 15.07
C ILE A 446 18.70 18.88 15.41
N LYS A 447 18.04 19.27 16.50
CA LYS A 447 18.06 20.64 17.01
C LYS A 447 19.49 21.08 17.36
N ASP A 448 20.21 20.27 18.14
CA ASP A 448 21.59 20.54 18.53
C ASP A 448 22.51 20.63 17.30
N TYR A 449 22.28 19.79 16.29
CA TYR A 449 22.99 19.81 15.02
C TYR A 449 22.76 21.12 14.26
N LEU A 450 21.49 21.55 14.09
CA LEU A 450 21.14 22.81 13.44
C LEU A 450 21.79 24.01 14.12
N SER A 451 21.73 24.08 15.46
CA SER A 451 22.38 25.13 16.25
C SER A 451 23.90 25.12 16.12
N THR A 452 24.53 23.93 16.17
CA THR A 452 26.00 23.81 16.23
C THR A 452 26.66 23.99 14.86
N GLN A 453 26.08 23.39 13.82
CA GLN A 453 26.66 23.39 12.47
C GLN A 453 26.35 24.69 11.72
N TYR A 454 25.22 25.31 12.03
CA TYR A 454 24.76 26.53 11.37
C TYR A 454 24.58 27.64 12.40
N ASN A 455 23.34 27.94 12.78
CA ASN A 455 23.00 28.93 13.79
C ASN A 455 21.55 28.76 14.23
N ASP A 456 21.19 29.45 15.30
CA ASP A 456 19.84 29.41 15.87
C ASP A 456 18.78 30.11 14.99
N THR A 457 19.16 30.86 13.96
CA THR A 457 18.19 31.50 13.04
C THR A 457 17.78 30.58 11.89
N LEU A 458 18.48 29.46 11.69
CA LEU A 458 18.14 28.48 10.65
C LEU A 458 16.95 27.59 11.06
N HIS A 459 16.53 27.62 12.32
CA HIS A 459 15.44 26.78 12.80
C HIS A 459 14.57 27.44 13.86
N VAL A 460 13.32 26.98 13.96
CA VAL A 460 12.38 27.38 15.01
C VAL A 460 11.82 26.15 15.73
N ASP A 461 11.85 26.20 17.06
CA ASP A 461 11.28 25.17 17.92
C ASP A 461 9.88 25.57 18.37
N LEU A 462 8.85 24.88 17.86
CA LEU A 462 7.46 25.17 18.21
C LEU A 462 6.99 24.48 19.50
N LEU A 463 7.78 23.57 20.09
CA LEU A 463 7.37 22.81 21.28
C LEU A 463 6.96 23.69 22.48
N PRO A 464 7.67 24.78 22.81
CA PRO A 464 7.29 25.62 23.94
C PRO A 464 5.89 26.23 23.78
N ASP A 465 5.56 26.72 22.58
CA ASP A 465 4.25 27.30 22.31
C ASP A 465 3.17 26.21 22.34
N TYR A 466 3.40 25.08 21.68
CA TYR A 466 2.46 23.95 21.66
C TYR A 466 2.13 23.43 23.06
N THR A 467 3.16 23.29 23.90
CA THR A 467 3.01 22.86 25.30
C THR A 467 2.17 23.87 26.07
N LYS A 468 2.49 25.17 25.94
CA LYS A 468 1.77 26.25 26.62
C LYS A 468 0.29 26.32 26.20
N TYR A 469 0.00 26.27 24.91
CA TYR A 469 -1.37 26.33 24.40
C TYR A 469 -2.18 25.09 24.79
N SER A 470 -1.58 23.90 24.67
CA SER A 470 -2.21 22.63 25.03
C SER A 470 -2.51 22.54 26.53
N GLN A 471 -1.63 23.05 27.39
CA GLN A 471 -1.88 23.15 28.84
C GLN A 471 -3.00 24.14 29.17
N ARG A 472 -3.14 25.23 28.40
CA ARG A 472 -4.15 26.27 28.64
C ARG A 472 -5.56 25.82 28.25
N ASP A 473 -5.73 25.28 27.05
CA ASP A 473 -7.07 24.99 26.49
C ASP A 473 -7.40 23.49 26.43
N GLY A 474 -6.42 22.61 26.65
CA GLY A 474 -6.54 21.17 26.46
C GLY A 474 -6.06 20.71 25.08
N LEU A 475 -5.44 19.53 25.03
CA LEU A 475 -4.81 18.98 23.82
C LEU A 475 -5.82 18.74 22.68
N SER A 476 -7.05 18.30 23.00
CA SER A 476 -8.10 18.00 22.02
C SER A 476 -8.65 19.22 21.28
N VAL A 477 -8.32 20.42 21.75
CA VAL A 477 -8.66 21.67 21.06
C VAL A 477 -7.77 21.88 19.83
N TYR A 478 -6.51 21.45 19.91
CA TYR A 478 -5.52 21.67 18.87
C TYR A 478 -5.27 20.43 18.02
N PHE A 479 -5.53 19.24 18.55
CA PHE A 479 -5.32 17.97 17.88
C PHE A 479 -6.60 17.13 17.86
N TRP A 480 -6.83 16.44 16.74
CA TRP A 480 -7.87 15.41 16.66
C TRP A 480 -7.59 14.27 17.66
N PRO A 481 -8.59 13.83 18.46
CA PRO A 481 -8.39 12.85 19.53
C PRO A 481 -7.86 11.49 19.10
N GLN A 482 -8.28 10.96 17.96
CA GLN A 482 -7.85 9.64 17.46
C GLN A 482 -6.80 9.78 16.36
N ASP A 483 -7.06 10.67 15.41
CA ASP A 483 -6.24 10.84 14.21
C ASP A 483 -4.91 11.56 14.51
N GLY A 484 -4.94 12.56 15.41
CA GLY A 484 -3.74 13.24 15.89
C GLY A 484 -3.21 14.36 14.99
N HIS A 485 -3.82 14.63 13.83
CA HIS A 485 -3.56 15.86 13.08
C HIS A 485 -4.13 17.09 13.78
N HIS A 486 -3.72 18.28 13.33
CA HIS A 486 -4.27 19.52 13.85
C HIS A 486 -5.73 19.73 13.47
N THR A 487 -6.47 20.36 14.37
CA THR A 487 -7.71 21.05 14.02
C THR A 487 -7.38 22.40 13.36
N SER A 488 -8.37 23.12 12.82
CA SER A 488 -8.17 24.50 12.35
C SER A 488 -7.51 25.41 13.40
N LYS A 489 -7.81 25.19 14.69
CA LYS A 489 -7.19 25.95 15.79
C LYS A 489 -5.74 25.52 16.05
N GLY A 490 -5.41 24.25 15.83
CA GLY A 490 -4.03 23.74 15.79
C GLY A 490 -3.19 24.42 14.72
N TYR A 491 -3.71 24.51 13.50
CA TYR A 491 -3.01 25.19 12.40
C TYR A 491 -2.91 26.70 12.59
N LEU A 492 -3.93 27.34 13.18
CA LEU A 492 -3.84 28.75 13.55
C LEU A 492 -2.71 28.99 14.56
N MET A 493 -2.62 28.16 15.60
CA MET A 493 -1.53 28.22 16.58
C MET A 493 -0.16 28.04 15.90
N MET A 494 -0.04 27.05 15.01
CA MET A 494 1.19 26.81 14.24
C MET A 494 1.61 28.05 13.43
N ALA A 495 0.68 28.62 12.67
CA ALA A 495 0.92 29.81 11.87
C ALA A 495 1.31 31.02 12.72
N GLU A 496 0.66 31.24 13.87
CA GLU A 496 0.99 32.33 14.78
C GLU A 496 2.36 32.20 15.41
N SER A 497 2.75 30.99 15.82
CA SER A 497 4.09 30.72 16.37
C SER A 497 5.19 30.94 15.34
N ILE A 498 4.98 30.51 14.09
CA ILE A 498 5.93 30.76 12.99
C ILE A 498 5.99 32.26 12.67
N ALA A 499 4.86 32.93 12.52
CA ALA A 499 4.80 34.37 12.22
C ALA A 499 5.51 35.21 13.29
N LYS A 500 5.36 34.84 14.57
CA LYS A 500 6.05 35.50 15.68
C LYS A 500 7.57 35.41 15.52
N HIS A 501 8.10 34.25 15.18
CA HIS A 501 9.53 34.05 14.94
C HIS A 501 10.03 34.85 13.73
N LEU A 502 9.30 34.83 12.62
CA LEU A 502 9.64 35.65 11.46
C LEU A 502 9.64 37.15 11.80
N SER A 503 8.67 37.62 12.58
CA SER A 503 8.58 39.04 12.96
C SER A 503 9.71 39.52 13.88
N THR A 504 10.36 38.62 14.63
CA THR A 504 11.50 38.98 15.49
C THR A 504 12.79 39.15 14.69
N ASP A 505 12.95 38.39 13.61
CA ASP A 505 14.13 38.43 12.73
C ASP A 505 13.97 39.40 11.54
N LEU A 506 12.74 39.83 11.25
CA LEU A 506 12.42 40.85 10.25
C LEU A 506 12.60 42.31 10.74
N LYS A 507 13.19 42.51 11.93
CA LYS A 507 13.63 43.86 12.32
C LYS A 507 14.91 44.21 11.55
N PRO A 508 14.97 45.38 10.88
CA PRO A 508 16.13 45.78 10.08
C PRO A 508 17.40 45.91 10.90
#